data_AF-A0A382W1X3-F1
#
_entry.id   AF-A0A382W1X3-F1
#
_cell.length_a   1.000
_cell.length_b   1.000
_cell.length_c   1.000
_cell.angle_alpha   90.00
_cell.angle_beta   90.00
_cell.angle_gamma   90.00
#
_symmetry.space_group_name_H-M   'P 1'
#
loop_
_entity.id
_entity.type
_entity.pdbx_description
1 polymer ?
#
loop_
_entity_poly.entity_id
_entity_poly.type
_entity_poly.pdbx_seq_one_letter_code
_entity_poly.pdbx_strand_id
1 'polypeptide(L)'
;MISRKELEFRMDVSAPVKGEKIIVCDDDGRRATLAAATLEGMGFTNVLVLDRGVNQWTTEGFPTEWGSNVISKDFGERMEVEYHVPEIEATELHERIERGDKLVILDTRTPEEYQRFCIPGGRSVPGGELALRVTDITKDLDPDTAVIVNCAGRTRSVIGTRVLQRMGMTNIFGLKNGTSGWLLAGYDLETGGDRLDLPQPSPEGLAVAETYAARLAEEDGVCYLDVDTVQKMLDERDEKTCYFVDVRTTEEYAIGHIPGFRWFPGGQVVQRSDDVLVVK
;
A
#
# COMPACT_ATOMS: atom_id res chain seq x y z
N MET A 1 -9.43 1.54 10.33
CA MET A 1 -10.23 1.99 11.51
C MET A 1 -11.31 2.95 11.02
N ILE A 2 -12.58 2.68 11.31
CA ILE A 2 -13.71 3.56 11.00
C ILE A 2 -14.19 4.18 12.30
N SER A 3 -14.06 5.49 12.45
CA SER A 3 -14.51 6.16 13.67
C SER A 3 -16.03 6.36 13.65
N ARG A 4 -16.66 6.52 14.83
CA ARG A 4 -18.12 6.67 14.93
C ARG A 4 -18.69 7.77 14.02
N LYS A 5 -17.99 8.89 13.86
CA LYS A 5 -18.41 10.03 13.02
C LYS A 5 -18.35 9.76 11.51
N GLU A 6 -17.76 8.63 11.10
CA GLU A 6 -17.55 8.25 9.71
C GLU A 6 -18.44 7.06 9.30
N LEU A 7 -19.19 6.46 10.24
CA LEU A 7 -19.94 5.23 9.99
C LEU A 7 -20.90 5.41 8.82
N GLU A 8 -21.69 6.47 8.84
CA GLU A 8 -22.70 6.79 7.84
C GLU A 8 -22.10 7.02 6.44
N PHE A 9 -20.82 7.37 6.36
CA PHE A 9 -20.13 7.67 5.11
C PHE A 9 -19.31 6.51 4.56
N ARG A 10 -18.87 5.58 5.43
CA ARG A 10 -17.90 4.54 5.06
C ARG A 10 -18.47 3.14 5.10
N MET A 11 -19.47 2.87 5.94
CA MET A 11 -19.86 1.48 6.24
C MET A 11 -20.46 0.74 5.05
N ASP A 12 -21.22 1.40 4.18
CA ASP A 12 -21.75 0.76 2.96
C ASP A 12 -20.66 0.38 1.95
N VAL A 13 -19.50 1.03 2.03
CA VAL A 13 -18.34 0.70 1.19
C VAL A 13 -17.48 -0.36 1.84
N SER A 14 -17.31 -0.27 3.16
CA SER A 14 -16.44 -1.13 3.95
C SER A 14 -17.07 -2.51 4.25
N ALA A 15 -18.38 -2.55 4.49
CA ALA A 15 -19.18 -3.75 4.70
C ALA A 15 -20.43 -3.66 3.80
N PRO A 16 -20.33 -3.96 2.49
CA PRO A 16 -21.40 -3.73 1.54
C PRO A 16 -22.63 -4.62 1.79
N VAL A 17 -22.44 -5.78 2.40
CA VAL A 17 -23.51 -6.74 2.67
C VAL A 17 -24.08 -6.51 4.07
N LYS A 18 -25.35 -6.08 4.16
CA LYS A 18 -26.03 -5.71 5.41
C LYS A 18 -26.13 -6.83 6.45
N GLY A 19 -26.09 -8.09 6.01
CA GLY A 19 -26.12 -9.28 6.86
C GLY A 19 -24.76 -9.68 7.44
N GLU A 20 -23.68 -9.00 7.06
CA GLU A 20 -22.34 -9.30 7.60
C GLU A 20 -22.27 -9.10 9.10
N LYS A 21 -21.51 -9.98 9.74
CA LYS A 21 -21.20 -9.84 11.16
C LYS A 21 -20.26 -8.66 11.35
N ILE A 22 -20.74 -7.64 12.04
CA ILE A 22 -19.95 -6.46 12.41
C ILE A 22 -19.77 -6.47 13.91
N ILE A 23 -18.52 -6.50 14.38
CA ILE A 23 -18.20 -6.36 15.80
C ILE A 23 -17.63 -4.97 16.03
N VAL A 24 -18.33 -4.14 16.81
CA VAL A 24 -17.86 -2.81 17.20
C VAL A 24 -17.26 -2.85 18.60
N CYS A 25 -16.20 -2.08 18.80
CA CYS A 25 -15.55 -1.92 20.09
C CYS A 25 -15.14 -0.47 20.34
N ASP A 26 -14.94 -0.17 21.61
CA ASP A 26 -14.30 1.03 22.14
C ASP A 26 -13.51 0.62 23.40
N ASP A 27 -13.28 1.54 24.32
CA ASP A 27 -12.59 1.28 25.58
C ASP A 27 -13.43 0.44 26.56
N ASP A 28 -14.70 0.75 26.77
CA ASP A 28 -15.51 0.19 27.88
C ASP A 28 -16.90 -0.35 27.50
N GLY A 29 -17.27 -0.29 26.23
CA GLY A 29 -18.55 -0.71 25.64
C GLY A 29 -19.51 0.44 25.34
N ARG A 30 -19.39 1.62 25.95
CA ARG A 30 -20.45 2.65 25.94
C ARG A 30 -20.62 3.33 24.58
N ARG A 31 -19.52 3.74 23.95
CA ARG A 31 -19.54 4.34 22.60
C ARG A 31 -19.80 3.28 21.55
N ALA A 32 -19.33 2.06 21.77
CA ALA A 32 -19.60 0.94 20.87
C ALA A 32 -21.10 0.62 20.80
N THR A 33 -21.85 0.68 21.90
CA THR A 33 -23.32 0.56 21.88
C THR A 33 -23.98 1.66 21.04
N LEU A 34 -23.49 2.91 21.13
CA LEU A 34 -24.03 4.00 20.32
C LEU A 34 -23.70 3.83 18.83
N ALA A 35 -22.52 3.30 18.50
CA ALA A 35 -22.15 2.95 17.13
C ALA A 35 -23.02 1.81 16.58
N ALA A 36 -23.30 0.80 17.41
CA ALA A 36 -24.17 -0.31 17.02
C ALA A 36 -25.58 0.17 16.65
N ALA A 37 -26.18 1.04 17.48
CA ALA A 37 -27.49 1.62 17.17
C ALA A 37 -27.49 2.45 15.86
N THR A 38 -26.40 3.18 15.57
CA THR A 38 -26.24 3.87 14.28
C THR A 38 -26.22 2.86 13.12
N LEU A 39 -25.44 1.79 13.22
CA LEU A 39 -25.34 0.76 12.18
C LEU A 39 -26.67 0.03 11.95
N GLU A 40 -27.38 -0.33 13.02
CA GLU A 40 -28.72 -0.90 12.92
C GLU A 40 -29.70 0.06 12.23
N GLY A 41 -29.62 1.35 12.55
CA GLY A 41 -30.37 2.41 11.86
C GLY A 41 -30.03 2.54 10.37
N MET A 42 -28.81 2.18 9.96
CA MET A 42 -28.38 2.09 8.56
C MET A 42 -28.78 0.75 7.88
N GLY A 43 -29.49 -0.13 8.59
CA GLY A 43 -30.01 -1.39 8.07
C GLY A 43 -29.06 -2.59 8.20
N PHE A 44 -27.94 -2.46 8.92
CA PHE A 44 -27.09 -3.62 9.25
C PHE A 44 -27.82 -4.53 10.25
N THR A 45 -27.90 -5.82 9.96
CA THR A 45 -28.76 -6.76 10.70
C THR A 45 -28.01 -7.67 11.67
N ASN A 46 -26.68 -7.66 11.65
CA ASN A 46 -25.83 -8.55 12.45
C ASN A 46 -24.69 -7.76 13.13
N VAL A 47 -25.09 -6.80 13.97
CA VAL A 47 -24.16 -5.92 14.70
C VAL A 47 -24.00 -6.41 16.15
N LEU A 48 -22.75 -6.56 16.58
CA LEU A 48 -22.37 -7.05 17.90
C LEU A 48 -21.43 -6.03 18.57
N VAL A 49 -21.53 -5.91 19.88
CA VAL A 49 -20.66 -5.05 20.70
C VAL A 49 -19.69 -5.93 21.48
N LEU A 50 -18.40 -5.61 21.48
CA LEU A 50 -17.42 -6.25 22.36
C LEU A 50 -17.73 -5.90 23.82
N ASP A 51 -18.13 -6.90 24.62
CA ASP A 51 -18.44 -6.70 26.03
C ASP A 51 -17.26 -6.09 26.79
N ARG A 52 -17.52 -4.99 27.49
CA ARG A 52 -16.53 -4.22 28.28
C ARG A 52 -15.31 -3.73 27.47
N GLY A 53 -15.41 -3.72 26.14
CA GLY A 53 -14.45 -3.12 25.22
C GLY A 53 -13.02 -3.68 25.31
N VAL A 54 -12.07 -2.89 24.80
CA VAL A 54 -10.64 -3.24 24.78
C VAL A 54 -10.04 -3.30 26.19
N ASN A 55 -10.63 -2.61 27.17
CA ASN A 55 -10.18 -2.68 28.57
C ASN A 55 -10.33 -4.09 29.15
N GLN A 56 -11.43 -4.79 28.84
CA GLN A 56 -11.59 -6.17 29.28
C GLN A 56 -10.69 -7.12 28.50
N TRP A 57 -10.59 -6.95 27.18
CA TRP A 57 -9.69 -7.72 26.31
C TRP A 57 -8.25 -7.73 26.85
N THR A 58 -7.74 -6.55 27.21
CA THR A 58 -6.40 -6.39 27.79
C THR A 58 -6.30 -6.94 29.22
N THR A 59 -7.34 -6.76 30.04
CA THR A 59 -7.39 -7.33 31.41
C THR A 59 -7.33 -8.86 31.40
N GLU A 60 -7.91 -9.51 30.39
CA GLU A 60 -7.86 -10.96 30.21
C GLU A 60 -6.54 -11.46 29.60
N GLY A 61 -5.60 -10.55 29.30
CA GLY A 61 -4.27 -10.89 28.81
C GLY A 61 -4.19 -11.14 27.30
N PHE A 62 -5.21 -10.75 26.53
CA PHE A 62 -5.17 -10.85 25.07
C PHE A 62 -4.35 -9.73 24.44
N PRO A 63 -3.68 -9.99 23.30
CA PRO A 63 -2.80 -9.02 22.66
C PRO A 63 -3.58 -7.87 22.01
N THR A 64 -2.95 -6.69 21.96
CA THR A 64 -3.45 -5.52 21.21
C THR A 64 -2.42 -5.05 20.21
N GLU A 65 -2.89 -4.54 19.08
CA GLU A 65 -2.09 -3.85 18.08
C GLU A 65 -2.28 -2.33 18.18
N TRP A 66 -1.26 -1.56 17.81
CA TRP A 66 -1.31 -0.09 17.84
C TRP A 66 -0.67 0.53 16.62
N GLY A 67 -1.13 1.73 16.27
CA GLY A 67 -0.73 2.45 15.06
C GLY A 67 -1.77 2.36 13.96
N SER A 68 -1.39 2.83 12.77
CA SER A 68 -2.23 2.77 11.57
C SER A 68 -1.71 1.71 10.61
N ASN A 69 -2.62 1.04 9.90
CA ASN A 69 -2.30 0.09 8.85
C ASN A 69 -1.34 -1.01 9.33
N VAL A 70 -1.61 -1.54 10.53
CA VAL A 70 -0.68 -2.43 11.25
C VAL A 70 -0.44 -3.70 10.45
N ILE A 71 -1.47 -4.31 9.87
CA ILE A 71 -1.35 -5.52 9.05
C ILE A 71 -0.44 -5.30 7.84
N SER A 72 -0.62 -4.18 7.12
CA SER A 72 0.26 -3.82 6.01
C SER A 72 1.71 -3.61 6.45
N LYS A 73 1.93 -3.04 7.64
CA LYS A 73 3.27 -2.77 8.18
C LYS A 73 3.95 -4.04 8.67
N ASP A 74 3.22 -4.88 9.42
CA ASP A 74 3.67 -6.19 9.90
C ASP A 74 4.05 -7.10 8.73
N PHE A 75 3.21 -7.13 7.69
CA PHE A 75 3.54 -7.83 6.45
C PHE A 75 4.86 -7.34 5.86
N GLY A 76 5.08 -6.03 5.79
CA GLY A 76 6.34 -5.44 5.34
C GLY A 76 7.55 -5.90 6.16
N GLU A 77 7.48 -5.82 7.49
CA GLU A 77 8.58 -6.28 8.36
C GLU A 77 8.84 -7.79 8.20
N ARG A 78 7.78 -8.61 8.05
CA ARG A 78 7.96 -10.04 7.76
C ARG A 78 8.68 -10.29 6.44
N MET A 79 8.35 -9.53 5.38
CA MET A 79 9.03 -9.66 4.09
C MET A 79 10.52 -9.31 4.19
N GLU A 80 10.88 -8.28 4.97
CA GLU A 80 12.27 -7.90 5.22
C GLU A 80 13.06 -9.06 5.85
N VAL A 81 12.54 -9.61 6.95
CA VAL A 81 13.18 -10.70 7.70
C VAL A 81 13.25 -11.99 6.89
N GLU A 82 12.15 -12.41 6.27
CA GLU A 82 12.05 -13.70 5.59
C GLU A 82 12.90 -13.74 4.32
N TYR A 83 12.87 -12.66 3.53
CA TYR A 83 13.55 -12.61 2.22
C TYR A 83 14.86 -11.84 2.22
N HIS A 84 15.32 -11.40 3.40
CA HIS A 84 16.57 -10.66 3.59
C HIS A 84 16.67 -9.51 2.59
N VAL A 85 15.62 -8.66 2.58
CA VAL A 85 15.49 -7.57 1.61
C VAL A 85 16.69 -6.62 1.79
N PRO A 86 17.50 -6.38 0.74
CA PRO A 86 18.69 -5.56 0.90
C PRO A 86 18.36 -4.13 1.36
N GLU A 87 19.09 -3.63 2.34
CA GLU A 87 18.93 -2.27 2.87
C GLU A 87 20.23 -1.47 2.75
N ILE A 88 20.11 -0.14 2.72
CA ILE A 88 21.21 0.81 2.85
C ILE A 88 20.91 1.82 3.96
N GLU A 89 21.91 2.14 4.77
CA GLU A 89 21.80 3.17 5.81
C GLU A 89 21.82 4.58 5.20
N ALA A 90 21.14 5.54 5.83
CA ALA A 90 21.09 6.92 5.36
C ALA A 90 22.48 7.55 5.23
N THR A 91 23.40 7.26 6.17
CA THR A 91 24.77 7.74 6.12
C THR A 91 25.55 7.19 4.94
N GLU A 92 25.40 5.90 4.65
CA GLU A 92 26.08 5.27 3.52
C GLU A 92 25.52 5.80 2.19
N LEU A 93 24.19 5.94 2.06
CA LEU A 93 23.60 6.52 0.86
C LEU A 93 24.07 7.96 0.64
N HIS A 94 24.13 8.78 1.69
CA HIS A 94 24.65 10.14 1.61
C HIS A 94 26.10 10.18 1.13
N GLU A 95 26.97 9.32 1.67
CA GLU A 95 28.36 9.21 1.21
C GLU A 95 28.49 8.79 -0.26
N ARG A 96 27.61 7.89 -0.74
CA ARG A 96 27.56 7.48 -2.14
C ARG A 96 27.12 8.64 -3.05
N ILE A 97 26.15 9.44 -2.61
CA ILE A 97 25.70 10.64 -3.33
C ILE A 97 26.84 11.67 -3.43
N GLU A 98 27.50 11.99 -2.31
CA GLU A 98 28.60 12.96 -2.27
C GLU A 98 29.82 12.53 -3.10
N ARG A 99 30.07 11.22 -3.18
CA ARG A 99 31.12 10.65 -4.03
C ARG A 99 30.79 10.68 -5.53
N GLY A 100 29.52 10.88 -5.88
CA GLY A 100 29.04 10.82 -7.26
C GLY A 100 28.91 9.39 -7.79
N ASP A 101 28.61 8.43 -6.92
CA ASP A 101 28.32 7.06 -7.34
C ASP A 101 27.09 7.03 -8.26
N LYS A 102 27.07 6.05 -9.17
CA LYS A 102 25.93 5.84 -10.07
C LYS A 102 24.76 5.23 -9.28
N LEU A 103 23.73 6.03 -9.06
CA LEU A 103 22.54 5.63 -8.33
C LEU A 103 21.27 6.26 -8.92
N VAL A 104 20.15 5.57 -8.74
CA VAL A 104 18.82 6.11 -9.00
C VAL A 104 17.95 5.88 -7.77
N ILE A 105 17.32 6.94 -7.26
CA ILE A 105 16.49 6.88 -6.05
C ILE A 105 15.02 6.96 -6.45
N LEU A 106 14.25 5.91 -6.16
CA LEU A 106 12.84 5.75 -6.50
C LEU A 106 11.98 5.89 -5.24
N ASP A 107 11.20 6.95 -5.15
CA ASP A 107 10.30 7.19 -4.02
C ASP A 107 8.93 6.52 -4.26
N THR A 108 8.60 5.54 -3.42
CA THR A 108 7.41 4.68 -3.58
C THR A 108 6.16 5.22 -2.89
N ARG A 109 6.24 6.43 -2.33
CA ARG A 109 5.10 7.13 -1.72
C ARG A 109 4.16 7.68 -2.79
N THR A 110 3.08 8.35 -2.35
CA THR A 110 2.26 9.10 -3.31
C THR A 110 3.04 10.29 -3.88
N PRO A 111 2.70 10.78 -5.09
CA PRO A 111 3.30 11.98 -5.66
C PRO A 111 3.22 13.18 -4.71
N GLU A 112 2.12 13.34 -3.97
CA GLU A 112 1.93 14.44 -3.02
C GLU A 112 2.86 14.31 -1.81
N GLU A 113 3.07 13.10 -1.29
CA GLU A 113 4.05 12.86 -0.22
C GLU A 113 5.48 13.19 -0.69
N TYR A 114 5.83 12.80 -1.92
CA TYR A 114 7.13 13.07 -2.53
C TYR A 114 7.34 14.59 -2.76
N GLN A 115 6.35 15.29 -3.30
CA GLN A 115 6.43 16.74 -3.52
C GLN A 115 6.61 17.52 -2.22
N ARG A 116 5.98 17.07 -1.12
CA ARG A 116 6.13 17.74 0.19
C ARG A 116 7.58 17.70 0.67
N PHE A 117 8.23 16.56 0.53
CA PHE A 117 9.65 16.38 0.80
C PHE A 117 10.14 15.04 0.24
N CYS A 118 11.39 14.95 -0.20
CA CYS A 118 12.00 13.73 -0.73
C CYS A 118 13.51 13.69 -0.47
N ILE A 119 14.12 12.53 -0.71
CA ILE A 119 15.59 12.41 -0.72
C ILE A 119 16.12 13.22 -1.92
N PRO A 120 17.14 14.08 -1.75
CA PRO A 120 17.71 14.86 -2.83
C PRO A 120 18.06 13.99 -4.05
N GLY A 121 17.65 14.45 -5.24
CA GLY A 121 17.89 13.73 -6.50
C GLY A 121 16.99 12.51 -6.74
N GLY A 122 16.13 12.13 -5.79
CA GLY A 122 15.15 11.06 -6.00
C GLY A 122 14.04 11.45 -6.97
N ARG A 123 13.31 10.46 -7.50
CA ARG A 123 12.15 10.65 -8.37
C ARG A 123 10.93 9.92 -7.83
N SER A 124 9.74 10.41 -8.11
CA SER A 124 8.50 9.76 -7.72
C SER A 124 8.23 8.53 -8.60
N VAL A 125 8.02 7.38 -7.98
CA VAL A 125 7.53 6.14 -8.61
C VAL A 125 6.61 5.44 -7.62
N PRO A 126 5.31 5.78 -7.57
CA PRO A 126 4.39 5.18 -6.61
C PRO A 126 4.46 3.65 -6.64
N GLY A 127 4.39 2.99 -5.48
CA GLY A 127 4.72 1.56 -5.38
C GLY A 127 3.95 0.63 -6.34
N GLY A 128 2.71 0.99 -6.73
CA GLY A 128 1.93 0.22 -7.72
C GLY A 128 2.45 0.32 -9.15
N GLU A 129 3.19 1.39 -9.47
CA GLU A 129 3.81 1.62 -10.77
C GLU A 129 5.20 1.00 -10.87
N LEU A 130 5.85 0.68 -9.75
CA LEU A 130 7.27 0.32 -9.73
C LEU A 130 7.61 -0.84 -10.67
N ALA A 131 6.88 -1.95 -10.58
CA ALA A 131 7.13 -3.13 -11.43
C ALA A 131 6.85 -2.85 -12.93
N LEU A 132 5.90 -1.97 -13.23
CA LEU A 132 5.54 -1.61 -14.61
C LEU A 132 6.57 -0.67 -15.25
N ARG A 133 7.21 0.21 -14.44
CA ARG A 133 8.04 1.31 -14.94
C ARG A 133 9.53 1.07 -14.78
N VAL A 134 9.97 0.21 -13.85
CA VAL A 134 11.40 0.12 -13.48
C VAL A 134 12.29 -0.22 -14.67
N THR A 135 11.88 -1.15 -15.54
CA THR A 135 12.66 -1.52 -16.74
C THR A 135 12.93 -0.30 -17.62
N ASP A 136 11.92 0.53 -17.88
CA ASP A 136 12.07 1.74 -18.68
C ASP A 136 12.83 2.86 -17.97
N ILE A 137 12.80 2.89 -16.64
CA ILE A 137 13.59 3.82 -15.84
C ILE A 137 15.08 3.44 -15.86
N THR A 138 15.40 2.15 -15.89
CA THR A 138 16.78 1.66 -15.73
C THR A 138 17.45 1.20 -17.02
N LYS A 139 16.72 1.02 -18.13
CA LYS A 139 17.27 0.47 -19.38
C LYS A 139 18.45 1.26 -19.97
N ASP A 140 18.46 2.57 -19.77
CA ASP A 140 19.49 3.48 -20.28
C ASP A 140 20.55 3.82 -19.22
N LEU A 141 20.44 3.24 -18.03
CA LEU A 141 21.43 3.41 -16.95
C LEU A 141 22.53 2.37 -17.10
N ASP A 142 23.71 2.68 -16.56
CA ASP A 142 24.81 1.72 -16.54
C ASP A 142 24.44 0.49 -15.68
N PRO A 143 24.86 -0.74 -16.06
CA PRO A 143 24.52 -1.96 -15.32
C PRO A 143 24.98 -1.98 -13.85
N ASP A 144 25.97 -1.16 -13.49
CA ASP A 144 26.47 -0.99 -12.12
C ASP A 144 25.73 0.08 -11.32
N THR A 145 24.72 0.74 -11.91
CA THR A 145 23.88 1.73 -11.24
C THR A 145 23.06 1.08 -10.13
N ALA A 146 23.17 1.60 -8.91
CA ALA A 146 22.39 1.11 -7.77
C ALA A 146 20.96 1.68 -7.79
N VAL A 147 19.95 0.84 -7.60
CA VAL A 147 18.56 1.28 -7.47
C VAL A 147 18.19 1.36 -5.99
N ILE A 148 17.90 2.57 -5.53
CA ILE A 148 17.55 2.85 -4.14
C ILE A 148 16.04 3.07 -4.04
N VAL A 149 15.34 2.24 -3.30
CA VAL A 149 13.89 2.38 -3.07
C VAL A 149 13.66 3.11 -1.76
N ASN A 150 12.96 4.24 -1.80
CA ASN A 150 12.70 5.08 -0.63
C ASN A 150 11.21 5.12 -0.26
N CYS A 151 10.94 5.37 1.02
CA CYS A 151 9.64 5.85 1.50
C CYS A 151 9.82 6.79 2.71
N ALA A 152 8.76 7.05 3.48
CA ALA A 152 8.86 7.93 4.66
C ALA A 152 9.49 7.22 5.87
N GLY A 153 9.32 5.89 5.93
CA GLY A 153 9.75 5.02 7.03
C GLY A 153 10.36 3.76 6.45
N ARG A 154 9.70 2.60 6.58
CA ARG A 154 10.26 1.30 6.18
C ARG A 154 9.38 0.52 5.22
N THR A 155 8.08 0.40 5.52
CA THR A 155 7.18 -0.56 4.87
C THR A 155 7.20 -0.50 3.34
N ARG A 156 7.00 0.68 2.73
CA ARG A 156 6.95 0.80 1.26
C ARG A 156 8.31 0.61 0.60
N SER A 157 9.41 1.05 1.23
CA SER A 157 10.76 0.80 0.68
C SER A 157 11.11 -0.68 0.72
N VAL A 158 10.77 -1.40 1.80
CA VAL A 158 10.93 -2.85 1.88
C VAL A 158 10.12 -3.56 0.80
N ILE A 159 8.82 -3.27 0.70
CA ILE A 159 7.94 -3.92 -0.29
C ILE A 159 8.41 -3.61 -1.72
N GLY A 160 8.74 -2.35 -2.01
CA GLY A 160 9.25 -1.97 -3.33
C GLY A 160 10.58 -2.65 -3.67
N THR A 161 11.51 -2.74 -2.71
CA THR A 161 12.78 -3.46 -2.91
C THR A 161 12.54 -4.95 -3.12
N ARG A 162 11.61 -5.56 -2.36
CA ARG A 162 11.24 -6.96 -2.53
C ARG A 162 10.62 -7.23 -3.91
N VAL A 163 9.83 -6.30 -4.44
CA VAL A 163 9.31 -6.37 -5.82
C VAL A 163 10.48 -6.42 -6.81
N LEU A 164 11.43 -5.49 -6.71
CA LEU A 164 12.61 -5.48 -7.61
C LEU A 164 13.47 -6.75 -7.47
N GLN A 165 13.61 -7.27 -6.25
CA GLN A 165 14.31 -8.52 -5.97
C GLN A 165 13.62 -9.72 -6.64
N ARG A 166 12.27 -9.80 -6.56
CA ARG A 166 11.49 -10.84 -7.27
C ARG A 166 11.59 -10.66 -8.78
N MET A 167 11.75 -9.44 -9.29
CA MET A 167 11.99 -9.19 -10.72
C MET A 167 13.41 -9.58 -11.17
N GLY A 168 14.28 -10.02 -10.25
CA GLY A 168 15.63 -10.51 -10.55
C GLY A 168 16.71 -9.42 -10.56
N MET A 169 16.39 -8.20 -10.12
CA MET A 169 17.38 -7.14 -9.97
C MET A 169 18.28 -7.39 -8.75
N THR A 170 19.57 -7.12 -8.88
CA THR A 170 20.58 -7.50 -7.88
C THR A 170 21.22 -6.31 -7.16
N ASN A 171 21.47 -5.20 -7.86
CA ASN A 171 22.06 -3.99 -7.28
C ASN A 171 20.97 -3.03 -6.77
N ILE A 172 20.16 -3.52 -5.83
CA ILE A 172 18.98 -2.83 -5.31
C ILE A 172 19.07 -2.71 -3.79
N PHE A 173 18.57 -1.62 -3.23
CA PHE A 173 18.56 -1.39 -1.79
C PHE A 173 17.31 -0.60 -1.37
N GLY A 174 16.69 -0.99 -0.27
CA GLY A 174 15.72 -0.15 0.44
C GLY A 174 16.45 0.85 1.32
N LEU A 175 16.11 2.14 1.25
CA LEU A 175 16.63 3.11 2.22
C LEU A 175 16.02 2.81 3.59
N LYS A 176 16.88 2.39 4.52
CA LYS A 176 16.47 2.04 5.88
C LYS A 176 15.93 3.27 6.60
N ASN A 177 14.72 3.12 7.15
CA ASN A 177 13.97 4.19 7.83
C ASN A 177 13.62 5.42 6.93
N GLY A 178 13.91 5.36 5.63
CA GLY A 178 13.43 6.32 4.63
C GLY A 178 13.81 7.77 4.92
N THR A 179 12.94 8.71 4.55
CA THR A 179 13.15 10.15 4.82
C THR A 179 13.22 10.48 6.31
N SER A 180 12.57 9.68 7.18
CA SER A 180 12.70 9.86 8.63
C SER A 180 14.11 9.53 9.12
N GLY A 181 14.68 8.43 8.63
CA GLY A 181 16.07 8.04 8.91
C GLY A 181 17.07 9.07 8.38
N TRP A 182 16.81 9.61 7.19
CA TRP A 182 17.61 10.67 6.57
C TRP A 182 17.70 11.94 7.46
N LEU A 183 16.55 12.43 7.94
CA LEU A 183 16.49 13.57 8.86
C LEU A 183 17.16 13.28 10.20
N LEU A 184 16.93 12.09 10.76
CA LEU A 184 17.55 11.68 12.03
C LEU A 184 19.08 11.57 11.93
N ALA A 185 19.61 11.25 10.74
CA ALA A 185 21.03 11.26 10.45
C ALA A 185 21.61 12.67 10.25
N GLY A 186 20.77 13.72 10.26
CA GLY A 186 21.18 15.12 10.18
C GLY A 186 21.29 15.67 8.75
N TYR A 187 20.70 14.99 7.76
CA TYR A 187 20.74 15.41 6.36
C TYR A 187 19.46 16.14 5.94
N ASP A 188 19.60 17.09 5.03
CA ASP A 188 18.48 17.87 4.51
C ASP A 188 17.68 17.09 3.46
N LEU A 189 16.37 17.25 3.50
CA LEU A 189 15.46 16.76 2.46
C LEU A 189 15.25 17.82 1.39
N GLU A 190 15.09 17.39 0.14
CA GLU A 190 14.60 18.25 -0.92
C GLU A 190 13.09 18.48 -0.74
N THR A 191 12.62 19.71 -0.94
CA THR A 191 11.18 20.06 -0.88
C THR A 191 10.71 20.56 -2.24
N GLY A 192 9.47 20.25 -2.62
CA GLY A 192 8.92 20.65 -3.91
C GLY A 192 9.43 19.81 -5.08
N GLY A 193 9.82 18.56 -4.83
CA GLY A 193 10.35 17.66 -5.86
C GLY A 193 9.41 17.57 -7.07
N ASP A 194 9.96 17.81 -8.24
CA ASP A 194 9.21 17.97 -9.51
C ASP A 194 9.39 16.80 -10.48
N ARG A 195 10.27 15.85 -10.15
CA ARG A 195 10.53 14.62 -10.92
C ARG A 195 9.40 13.60 -10.75
N LEU A 196 8.23 13.95 -11.28
CA LEU A 196 6.98 13.19 -11.20
C LEU A 196 6.69 12.35 -12.45
N ASP A 197 7.32 12.69 -13.57
CA ASP A 197 7.06 12.04 -14.85
C ASP A 197 7.40 10.55 -14.78
N LEU A 198 6.43 9.72 -15.16
CA LEU A 198 6.60 8.29 -15.32
C LEU A 198 6.80 7.98 -16.82
N PRO A 199 7.85 7.26 -17.21
CA PRO A 199 8.02 6.87 -18.61
C PRO A 199 6.86 5.97 -19.02
N GLN A 200 6.37 6.13 -20.25
CA GLN A 200 5.40 5.19 -20.79
C GLN A 200 6.06 3.81 -20.94
N PRO A 201 5.35 2.70 -20.62
CA PRO A 201 5.96 1.38 -20.68
C PRO A 201 6.31 1.08 -22.14
N SER A 202 7.58 0.76 -22.40
CA SER A 202 7.98 0.28 -23.73
C SER A 202 7.47 -1.15 -23.95
N PRO A 203 7.46 -1.66 -25.20
CA PRO A 203 7.11 -3.07 -25.44
C PRO A 203 7.96 -4.06 -24.64
N GLU A 204 9.23 -3.75 -24.43
CA GLU A 204 10.13 -4.56 -23.59
C GLU A 204 9.77 -4.46 -22.11
N GLY A 205 9.60 -3.24 -21.59
CA GLY A 205 9.20 -3.01 -20.20
C GLY A 205 7.88 -3.69 -19.85
N LEU A 206 6.90 -3.59 -20.74
CA LEU A 206 5.60 -4.26 -20.61
C LEU A 206 5.75 -5.79 -20.59
N ALA A 207 6.51 -6.37 -21.52
CA ALA A 207 6.73 -7.82 -21.56
C ALA A 207 7.40 -8.37 -20.28
N VAL A 208 8.36 -7.62 -19.72
CA VAL A 208 9.00 -7.96 -18.44
C VAL A 208 7.99 -7.88 -17.29
N ALA A 209 7.19 -6.81 -17.23
CA ALA A 209 6.17 -6.63 -16.19
C ALA A 209 5.07 -7.69 -16.25
N GLU A 210 4.60 -8.06 -17.45
CA GLU A 210 3.59 -9.11 -17.66
C GLU A 210 4.12 -10.49 -17.26
N THR A 211 5.36 -10.81 -17.64
CA THR A 211 6.02 -12.07 -17.24
C THR A 211 6.15 -12.15 -15.72
N TYR A 212 6.55 -11.04 -15.10
CA TYR A 212 6.60 -10.92 -13.63
C TYR A 212 5.23 -11.14 -13.00
N ALA A 213 4.20 -10.44 -13.48
CA ALA A 213 2.83 -10.54 -12.96
C ALA A 213 2.25 -11.95 -13.10
N ALA A 214 2.46 -12.63 -14.24
CA ALA A 214 2.02 -13.99 -14.45
C ALA A 214 2.67 -14.98 -13.47
N ARG A 215 3.98 -14.84 -13.25
CA ARG A 215 4.70 -15.67 -12.28
C ARG A 215 4.24 -15.41 -10.85
N LEU A 216 4.04 -14.15 -10.47
CA LEU A 216 3.48 -13.79 -9.17
C LEU A 216 2.10 -14.43 -8.97
N ALA A 217 1.24 -14.38 -9.98
CA ALA A 217 -0.09 -14.94 -9.88
C ALA A 217 -0.07 -16.45 -9.65
N GLU A 218 0.85 -17.17 -10.29
CA GLU A 218 1.07 -18.61 -10.05
C GLU A 218 1.62 -18.89 -8.65
N GLU A 219 2.67 -18.18 -8.24
CA GLU A 219 3.34 -18.38 -6.93
C GLU A 219 2.43 -18.04 -5.75
N ASP A 220 1.67 -16.94 -5.85
CA ASP A 220 0.88 -16.37 -4.76
C ASP A 220 -0.61 -16.77 -4.86
N GLY A 221 -1.00 -17.56 -5.87
CA GLY A 221 -2.36 -18.08 -6.05
C GLY A 221 -3.39 -17.04 -6.48
N VAL A 222 -3.00 -16.02 -7.23
CA VAL A 222 -3.90 -14.98 -7.74
C VAL A 222 -4.72 -15.54 -8.91
N CYS A 223 -6.05 -15.46 -8.80
CA CYS A 223 -6.96 -15.89 -9.85
C CYS A 223 -7.31 -14.75 -10.82
N TYR A 224 -7.24 -15.02 -12.12
CA TYR A 224 -7.78 -14.13 -13.15
C TYR A 224 -9.24 -14.47 -13.42
N LEU A 225 -10.06 -13.42 -13.59
CA LEU A 225 -11.48 -13.54 -13.90
C LEU A 225 -11.75 -12.93 -15.27
N ASP A 226 -12.66 -13.54 -16.03
CA ASP A 226 -13.16 -12.96 -17.27
C ASP A 226 -14.23 -11.90 -16.99
N VAL A 227 -14.59 -11.14 -18.04
CA VAL A 227 -15.53 -10.02 -17.95
C VAL A 227 -16.90 -10.48 -17.48
N ASP A 228 -17.40 -11.61 -17.98
CA ASP A 228 -18.72 -12.14 -17.62
C ASP A 228 -18.79 -12.52 -16.13
N THR A 229 -17.73 -13.11 -15.60
CA THR A 229 -17.63 -13.44 -14.18
C THR A 229 -17.62 -12.18 -13.33
N VAL A 230 -16.87 -11.15 -13.71
CA VAL A 230 -16.84 -9.86 -12.98
C VAL A 230 -18.20 -9.17 -13.04
N GLN A 231 -18.89 -9.16 -14.19
CA GLN A 231 -20.24 -8.60 -14.31
C GLN A 231 -21.22 -9.31 -13.38
N LYS A 232 -21.20 -10.64 -13.36
CA LYS A 232 -22.03 -11.42 -12.44
C LYS A 232 -21.73 -11.08 -10.97
N MET A 233 -20.46 -10.92 -10.61
CA MET A 233 -20.10 -10.52 -9.25
C MET A 233 -20.57 -9.11 -8.90
N LEU A 234 -20.56 -8.18 -9.86
CA LEU A 234 -21.10 -6.82 -9.67
C LEU A 234 -22.62 -6.86 -9.46
N ASP A 235 -23.34 -7.74 -10.15
CA ASP A 235 -24.78 -7.93 -9.97
C ASP A 235 -25.12 -8.57 -8.61
N GLU A 236 -24.28 -9.48 -8.11
CA GLU A 236 -24.43 -10.17 -6.82
C GLU A 236 -23.79 -9.41 -5.62
N ARG A 237 -23.31 -8.18 -5.81
CA ARG A 237 -22.49 -7.46 -4.81
C ARG A 237 -23.18 -7.17 -3.47
N ASP A 238 -24.52 -7.17 -3.46
CA ASP A 238 -25.32 -6.96 -2.25
C ASP A 238 -25.56 -8.27 -1.48
N GLU A 239 -25.23 -9.42 -2.08
CA GLU A 239 -25.37 -10.75 -1.49
C GLU A 239 -24.04 -11.28 -0.92
N LYS A 240 -22.93 -10.95 -1.58
CA LYS A 240 -21.59 -11.40 -1.22
C LYS A 240 -20.61 -10.25 -1.27
N THR A 241 -19.83 -10.13 -0.21
CA THR A 241 -18.82 -9.08 -0.11
C THR A 241 -17.71 -9.31 -1.11
N CYS A 242 -17.69 -8.44 -2.12
CA CYS A 242 -16.68 -8.34 -3.14
C CYS A 242 -16.19 -6.89 -3.18
N TYR A 243 -14.89 -6.70 -3.24
CA TYR A 243 -14.29 -5.37 -3.37
C TYR A 243 -13.74 -5.21 -4.78
N PHE A 244 -14.26 -4.22 -5.49
CA PHE A 244 -13.85 -3.89 -6.85
C PHE A 244 -12.94 -2.66 -6.80
N VAL A 245 -11.65 -2.87 -7.01
CA VAL A 245 -10.62 -1.83 -6.80
C VAL A 245 -9.88 -1.56 -8.09
N ASP A 246 -9.89 -0.31 -8.54
CA ASP A 246 -9.06 0.15 -9.65
C ASP A 246 -7.73 0.66 -9.08
N VAL A 247 -6.65 -0.04 -9.40
CA VAL A 247 -5.30 0.18 -8.85
C VAL A 247 -4.43 1.09 -9.72
N ARG A 248 -4.96 1.58 -10.85
CA ARG A 248 -4.26 2.47 -11.78
C ARG A 248 -4.05 3.86 -11.19
N THR A 249 -3.35 4.70 -11.93
CA THR A 249 -3.15 6.11 -11.57
C THR A 249 -4.48 6.88 -11.49
N THR A 250 -4.48 8.00 -10.77
CA THR A 250 -5.66 8.87 -10.65
C THR A 250 -6.13 9.35 -12.02
N GLU A 251 -5.17 9.69 -12.89
CA GLU A 251 -5.39 10.24 -14.21
C GLU A 251 -6.08 9.20 -15.11
N GLU A 252 -5.62 7.96 -15.09
CA GLU A 252 -6.24 6.86 -15.84
C GLU A 252 -7.66 6.56 -15.37
N TYR A 253 -7.88 6.55 -14.06
CA TYR A 253 -9.22 6.36 -13.48
C TYR A 253 -10.18 7.49 -13.87
N ALA A 254 -9.70 8.74 -13.84
CA ALA A 254 -10.50 9.92 -14.17
C ALA A 254 -10.88 9.97 -15.66
N ILE A 255 -10.03 9.47 -16.55
CA ILE A 255 -10.33 9.33 -17.99
C ILE A 255 -11.46 8.33 -18.21
N GLY A 256 -11.47 7.22 -17.47
CA GLY A 256 -12.53 6.23 -17.52
C GLY A 256 -12.23 5.00 -16.67
N HIS A 257 -13.26 4.49 -16.01
CA HIS A 257 -13.18 3.30 -15.16
C HIS A 257 -14.47 2.49 -15.24
N ILE A 258 -14.41 1.24 -14.79
CA ILE A 258 -15.56 0.34 -14.75
C ILE A 258 -16.54 0.83 -13.66
N PRO A 259 -17.83 1.05 -13.98
CA PRO A 259 -18.82 1.42 -12.96
C PRO A 259 -18.86 0.41 -11.81
N GLY A 260 -18.83 0.91 -10.58
CA GLY A 260 -18.77 0.09 -9.36
C GLY A 260 -17.36 -0.20 -8.86
N PHE A 261 -16.32 -0.02 -9.69
CA PHE A 261 -14.94 -0.04 -9.20
C PHE A 261 -14.61 1.27 -8.48
N ARG A 262 -13.92 1.14 -7.35
CA ARG A 262 -13.42 2.27 -6.58
C ARG A 262 -11.93 2.47 -6.85
N TRP A 263 -11.55 3.70 -7.13
CA TRP A 263 -10.14 4.03 -7.23
C TRP A 263 -9.42 3.89 -5.88
N PHE A 264 -8.33 3.13 -5.89
CA PHE A 264 -7.34 3.13 -4.82
C PHE A 264 -6.01 2.66 -5.42
N PRO A 265 -4.99 3.53 -5.54
CA PRO A 265 -3.80 3.22 -6.33
C PRO A 265 -3.03 2.05 -5.71
N GLY A 266 -2.47 1.17 -6.54
CA GLY A 266 -2.00 -0.17 -6.11
C GLY A 266 -1.06 -0.18 -4.91
N GLY A 267 -0.03 0.69 -4.92
CA GLY A 267 0.89 0.82 -3.79
C GLY A 267 0.22 1.25 -2.49
N GLN A 268 -0.85 2.05 -2.58
CA GLN A 268 -1.66 2.38 -1.42
C GLN A 268 -2.55 1.22 -0.99
N VAL A 269 -3.13 0.42 -1.90
CA VAL A 269 -3.95 -0.76 -1.53
C VAL A 269 -3.16 -1.67 -0.62
N VAL A 270 -1.88 -1.90 -0.94
CA VAL A 270 -0.97 -2.71 -0.13
C VAL A 270 -0.65 -2.03 1.21
N GLN A 271 -0.34 -0.72 1.20
CA GLN A 271 0.06 0.03 2.40
C GLN A 271 -1.12 0.36 3.35
N ARG A 272 -2.34 0.45 2.83
CA ARG A 272 -3.54 0.93 3.51
C ARG A 272 -4.73 0.01 3.24
N SER A 273 -4.50 -1.30 3.28
CA SER A 273 -5.54 -2.29 2.99
C SER A 273 -6.78 -2.09 3.84
N ASP A 274 -6.61 -1.77 5.14
CA ASP A 274 -7.69 -1.46 6.09
C ASP A 274 -8.62 -0.30 5.70
N ASP A 275 -8.21 0.55 4.74
CA ASP A 275 -9.05 1.65 4.26
C ASP A 275 -10.00 1.24 3.12
N VAL A 276 -9.71 0.10 2.48
CA VAL A 276 -10.44 -0.44 1.34
C VAL A 276 -11.15 -1.73 1.70
N LEU A 277 -10.42 -2.64 2.34
CA LEU A 277 -10.84 -3.98 2.72
C LEU A 277 -10.98 -3.98 4.24
N VAL A 278 -12.20 -4.20 4.75
CA VAL A 278 -12.34 -4.45 6.19
C VAL A 278 -11.72 -5.81 6.45
N VAL A 279 -10.65 -5.82 7.24
CA VAL A 279 -10.02 -7.06 7.68
C VAL A 279 -11.07 -7.83 8.48
N LYS A 280 -11.36 -9.04 7.98
CA LYS A 280 -12.30 -9.98 8.58
C LYS A 280 -11.57 -10.89 9.57
#